data_AF-A0A067PBF9-F1
#
_entry.id   AF-A0A067PBF9-F1
#
_cell.length_a   1.000
_cell.length_b   1.000
_cell.length_c   1.000
_cell.angle_alpha   90.00
_cell.angle_beta   90.00
_cell.angle_gamma   90.00
#
_symmetry.space_group_name_H-M   'P 1'
#
loop_
_entity.id
_entity.type
_entity.pdbx_description
1 polymer ?
#
loop_
_entity_poly.entity_id
_entity_poly.type
_entity_poly.pdbx_seq_one_letter_code
_entity_poly.pdbx_strand_id
1 'polypeptide(L)'
;MPTTEDSNQFIDVNFIFVNPSINNLIVALATDYPMLTEAFQLLEAIQRAPDFTTGLPSPKFTTLVECIEQANPNIPGISEDKTNASWGHQQFKGWKSALPSWNLVGSPLNTQRLAAAIVKTCQVARHLCQHRDITGVSYLGDMYLMNVMEHLWELWKASGGPIPKGKEKAPAAVTQPSDMPNSPAIQDSNPALPSDNLRTQLQTLTIDELKDWIVKSPGLVMPTGARIRKDVFVSCIFSATPAQHPSEEDFAAISNKRKGRKPSRRT
;
A
#
# COMPACT_ATOMS: atom_id res chain seq x y z
N MET A 1 -20.56 39.64 11.33
CA MET A 1 -21.26 38.47 10.77
C MET A 1 -20.49 38.10 9.51
N PRO A 2 -19.64 37.07 9.52
CA PRO A 2 -18.97 36.63 8.31
C PRO A 2 -20.02 36.00 7.39
N THR A 3 -20.07 36.49 6.15
CA THR A 3 -20.96 36.04 5.08
C THR A 3 -20.60 34.63 4.63
N THR A 4 -21.65 33.81 4.47
CA THR A 4 -21.67 32.39 4.13
C THR A 4 -21.31 32.10 2.66
N GLU A 5 -20.21 32.66 2.15
CA GLU A 5 -19.80 32.49 0.74
C GLU A 5 -18.38 31.93 0.52
N ASP A 6 -17.59 31.67 1.57
CA ASP A 6 -16.24 31.09 1.45
C ASP A 6 -16.17 29.56 1.60
N SER A 7 -17.30 28.86 1.63
CA SER A 7 -17.32 27.43 2.04
C SER A 7 -16.98 26.42 0.93
N ASN A 8 -16.67 26.86 -0.30
CA ASN A 8 -16.48 25.96 -1.44
C ASN A 8 -15.16 26.18 -2.19
N GLN A 9 -14.09 26.47 -1.45
CA GLN A 9 -12.75 26.42 -2.01
C GLN A 9 -12.47 24.99 -2.47
N PHE A 10 -12.13 24.83 -3.75
CA PHE A 10 -11.74 23.56 -4.33
C PHE A 10 -10.51 23.02 -3.58
N ILE A 11 -10.59 21.78 -3.11
CA ILE A 11 -9.50 21.09 -2.43
C ILE A 11 -8.96 20.01 -3.36
N ASP A 12 -7.72 20.19 -3.81
CA ASP A 12 -7.03 19.18 -4.60
C ASP A 12 -6.68 17.97 -3.72
N VAL A 13 -7.18 16.80 -4.11
CA VAL A 13 -6.92 15.53 -3.43
C VAL A 13 -6.28 14.50 -4.36
N ASN A 14 -5.97 14.89 -5.61
CA ASN A 14 -5.45 13.96 -6.62
C ASN A 14 -4.04 13.47 -6.30
N PHE A 15 -3.27 14.26 -5.56
CA PHE A 15 -1.95 13.85 -5.08
C PHE A 15 -2.01 12.75 -4.01
N ILE A 16 -3.18 12.51 -3.39
CA ILE A 16 -3.37 11.48 -2.37
C ILE A 16 -3.61 10.14 -3.08
N PHE A 17 -2.54 9.35 -3.16
CA PHE A 17 -2.55 8.03 -3.76
C PHE A 17 -2.03 6.98 -2.79
N VAL A 18 -2.80 5.90 -2.64
CA VAL A 18 -2.41 4.73 -1.86
C VAL A 18 -2.24 3.56 -2.81
N ASN A 19 -1.01 3.06 -2.90
CA ASN A 19 -0.71 1.89 -3.72
C ASN A 19 -1.28 0.63 -3.04
N PRO A 20 -2.08 -0.19 -3.74
CA PRO A 20 -2.73 -1.35 -3.15
C PRO A 20 -1.80 -2.54 -2.89
N SER A 21 -0.52 -2.50 -3.28
CA SER A 21 0.38 -3.61 -3.01
C SER A 21 0.51 -3.87 -1.50
N ILE A 22 0.56 -5.14 -1.12
CA ILE A 22 0.63 -5.58 0.29
C ILE A 22 1.70 -4.83 1.07
N ASN A 23 2.92 -4.73 0.51
CA ASN A 23 4.03 -4.06 1.19
C ASN A 23 3.74 -2.57 1.45
N ASN A 24 3.09 -1.88 0.51
CA ASN A 24 2.71 -0.49 0.70
C ASN A 24 1.59 -0.34 1.74
N LEU A 25 0.60 -1.24 1.73
CA LEU A 25 -0.47 -1.25 2.73
C LEU A 25 0.08 -1.50 4.14
N ILE A 26 1.00 -2.46 4.31
CA ILE A 26 1.65 -2.71 5.60
C ILE A 26 2.36 -1.45 6.10
N VAL A 27 3.14 -0.77 5.23
CA VAL A 27 3.87 0.44 5.61
C VAL A 27 2.92 1.60 5.94
N ALA A 28 1.87 1.80 5.14
CA ALA A 28 0.87 2.84 5.38
C ALA A 28 0.15 2.61 6.72
N LEU A 29 -0.33 1.38 6.97
CA LEU A 29 -0.98 1.04 8.23
C LEU A 29 -0.02 1.11 9.42
N ALA A 30 1.24 0.68 9.29
CA ALA A 30 2.20 0.76 10.39
C ALA A 30 2.54 2.20 10.79
N THR A 31 2.50 3.13 9.83
CA THR A 31 2.81 4.54 10.08
C THR A 31 1.67 5.23 10.83
N ASP A 32 0.44 5.05 10.36
CA ASP A 32 -0.71 5.83 10.84
C ASP A 32 -1.63 5.06 11.80
N TYR A 33 -1.54 3.72 11.81
CA TYR A 33 -2.46 2.81 12.48
C TYR A 33 -1.77 1.58 13.12
N PRO A 34 -0.71 1.76 13.93
CA PRO A 34 0.09 0.65 14.46
C PRO A 34 -0.68 -0.32 15.36
N MET A 35 -1.87 0.07 15.84
CA MET A 35 -2.71 -0.73 16.73
C MET A 35 -3.68 -1.67 16.01
N LEU A 36 -3.80 -1.60 14.67
CA LEU A 36 -4.72 -2.45 13.89
C LEU A 36 -4.17 -3.87 13.71
N THR A 37 -4.11 -4.63 14.80
CA THR A 37 -3.51 -5.97 14.86
C THR A 37 -4.13 -6.92 13.83
N GLU A 38 -5.45 -6.92 13.70
CA GLU A 38 -6.21 -7.76 12.77
C GLU A 38 -5.92 -7.40 11.31
N ALA A 39 -5.71 -6.11 11.03
CA ALA A 39 -5.34 -5.65 9.70
C ALA A 39 -3.95 -6.17 9.30
N PHE A 40 -2.97 -6.13 10.22
CA PHE A 40 -1.65 -6.70 9.96
C PHE A 40 -1.72 -8.23 9.78
N GLN A 41 -2.48 -8.93 10.63
CA GLN A 41 -2.68 -10.38 10.49
C GLN A 41 -3.28 -10.76 9.13
N LEU A 42 -4.29 -10.02 8.68
CA LEU A 42 -4.92 -10.22 7.38
C LEU A 42 -3.93 -9.96 6.24
N LEU A 43 -3.20 -8.84 6.25
CA LEU A 43 -2.23 -8.52 5.20
C LEU A 43 -1.09 -9.53 5.14
N GLU A 44 -0.62 -9.99 6.30
CA GLU A 44 0.35 -11.07 6.43
C GLU A 44 -0.16 -12.42 5.91
N ALA A 45 -1.43 -12.74 6.13
CA ALA A 45 -2.07 -13.94 5.61
C ALA A 45 -2.18 -13.89 4.08
N ILE A 46 -2.63 -12.75 3.56
CA ILE A 46 -2.72 -12.47 2.13
C ILE A 46 -1.33 -12.55 1.47
N GLN A 47 -0.28 -12.09 2.14
CA GLN A 47 1.09 -12.20 1.63
C GLN A 47 1.55 -13.65 1.48
N ARG A 48 1.15 -14.53 2.39
CA ARG A 48 1.52 -15.95 2.37
C ARG A 48 0.66 -16.77 1.41
N ALA A 49 -0.56 -16.32 1.13
CA ALA A 49 -1.52 -17.02 0.29
C ALA A 49 -2.16 -16.06 -0.74
N PRO A 50 -1.38 -15.51 -1.69
CA PRO A 50 -1.86 -14.53 -2.66
C PRO A 50 -2.89 -15.11 -3.63
N ASP A 51 -2.88 -16.44 -3.83
CA ASP A 51 -3.77 -17.14 -4.75
C ASP A 51 -5.03 -17.70 -4.07
N PHE A 52 -5.22 -17.44 -2.76
CA PHE A 52 -6.37 -17.93 -2.00
C PHE A 52 -7.68 -17.24 -2.43
N THR A 53 -8.29 -17.79 -3.47
CA THR A 53 -9.49 -17.28 -4.11
C THR A 53 -10.60 -18.29 -3.92
N THR A 54 -11.73 -17.89 -3.32
CA THR A 54 -12.88 -18.78 -3.09
C THR A 54 -14.10 -18.42 -3.94
N GLY A 55 -13.98 -17.41 -4.80
CA GLY A 55 -15.04 -16.99 -5.71
C GLY A 55 -14.73 -15.70 -6.47
N LEU A 56 -15.78 -15.02 -6.90
CA LEU A 56 -15.71 -13.76 -7.64
C LEU A 56 -16.32 -12.61 -6.82
N PRO A 57 -15.80 -11.38 -6.98
CA PRO A 57 -16.36 -10.22 -6.31
C PRO A 57 -17.83 -10.04 -6.69
N SER A 58 -18.68 -9.90 -5.68
CA SER A 58 -20.11 -9.66 -5.91
C SER A 58 -20.35 -8.26 -6.49
N PRO A 59 -21.46 -8.03 -7.23
CA PRO A 59 -21.80 -6.69 -7.70
C PRO A 59 -21.86 -5.65 -6.59
N LYS A 60 -22.42 -6.02 -5.42
CA LYS A 60 -22.49 -5.13 -4.24
C LYS A 60 -21.10 -4.75 -3.71
N PHE A 61 -20.18 -5.71 -3.67
CA PHE A 61 -18.79 -5.46 -3.28
C PHE A 61 -18.12 -4.52 -4.28
N THR A 62 -18.23 -4.79 -5.57
CA THR A 62 -17.63 -3.98 -6.63
C THR A 62 -18.16 -2.54 -6.59
N THR A 63 -19.48 -2.37 -6.47
CA THR A 63 -20.11 -1.05 -6.30
C THR A 63 -19.62 -0.33 -5.04
N LEU A 64 -19.44 -1.03 -3.92
CA LEU A 64 -18.87 -0.41 -2.71
C LEU A 64 -17.46 0.14 -2.98
N VAL A 65 -16.58 -0.68 -3.57
CA VAL A 65 -15.19 -0.27 -3.85
C VAL A 65 -15.17 0.92 -4.81
N GLU A 66 -15.94 0.87 -5.89
CA GLU A 66 -16.04 1.97 -6.86
C GLU A 66 -16.57 3.25 -6.22
N CYS A 67 -17.59 3.16 -5.36
CA CYS A 67 -18.12 4.31 -4.63
C CYS A 67 -17.06 4.97 -3.73
N ILE A 68 -16.19 4.19 -3.10
CA ILE A 68 -15.11 4.72 -2.25
C ILE A 68 -14.02 5.35 -3.13
N GLU A 69 -13.61 4.68 -4.20
CA GLU A 69 -12.52 5.15 -5.09
C GLU A 69 -12.86 6.44 -5.83
N GLN A 70 -14.11 6.56 -6.28
CA GLN A 70 -14.62 7.70 -7.05
C GLN A 70 -15.18 8.83 -6.17
N ALA A 71 -15.07 8.70 -4.85
CA ALA A 71 -15.55 9.70 -3.91
C ALA A 71 -14.84 11.05 -4.14
N ASN A 72 -15.62 12.07 -4.47
CA ASN A 72 -15.13 13.41 -4.71
C ASN A 72 -15.56 14.37 -3.59
N PRO A 73 -14.63 14.91 -2.79
CA PRO A 73 -14.96 15.80 -1.68
C PRO A 73 -15.39 17.21 -2.11
N ASN A 74 -15.26 17.54 -3.40
CA ASN A 74 -15.64 18.82 -3.97
C ASN A 74 -17.05 18.83 -4.58
N ILE A 75 -17.85 17.76 -4.38
CA ILE A 75 -19.23 17.72 -4.86
C ILE A 75 -20.04 18.81 -4.11
N PRO A 76 -20.77 19.69 -4.83
CA PRO A 76 -21.60 20.70 -4.17
C PRO A 76 -22.72 20.06 -3.35
N GLY A 77 -23.03 20.67 -2.21
CA GLY A 77 -24.13 20.22 -1.35
C GLY A 77 -23.82 19.02 -0.45
N ILE A 78 -22.54 18.66 -0.26
CA ILE A 78 -22.15 17.73 0.81
C ILE A 78 -22.49 18.39 2.15
N SER A 79 -23.30 17.70 2.94
CA SER A 79 -23.69 18.15 4.28
C SER A 79 -22.51 18.08 5.25
N GLU A 80 -22.54 18.91 6.29
CA GLU A 80 -21.45 19.03 7.29
C GLU A 80 -21.10 17.68 7.95
N ASP A 81 -22.11 16.83 8.18
CA ASP A 81 -21.99 15.47 8.72
C ASP A 81 -21.33 14.46 7.76
N LYS A 82 -20.99 14.86 6.53
CA LYS A 82 -20.42 14.00 5.49
C LYS A 82 -19.12 14.53 4.88
N THR A 83 -18.54 15.58 5.46
CA THR A 83 -17.28 16.20 5.03
C THR A 83 -16.25 16.21 6.16
N ASN A 84 -15.03 16.68 5.89
CA ASN A 84 -13.99 16.93 6.90
C ASN A 84 -13.71 15.67 7.73
N ALA A 85 -13.81 15.76 9.05
CA ALA A 85 -13.62 14.65 9.99
C ALA A 85 -14.63 13.50 9.76
N SER A 86 -15.81 13.81 9.21
CA SER A 86 -16.86 12.85 8.90
C SER A 86 -16.79 12.29 7.48
N TRP A 87 -15.78 12.70 6.70
CA TRP A 87 -15.54 12.16 5.36
C TRP A 87 -15.34 10.63 5.43
N GLY A 88 -15.97 9.92 4.51
CA GLY A 88 -16.08 8.46 4.52
C GLY A 88 -17.48 7.96 4.91
N HIS A 89 -18.26 8.70 5.70
CA HIS A 89 -19.56 8.20 6.20
C HIS A 89 -20.52 7.79 5.08
N GLN A 90 -20.61 8.60 4.03
CA GLN A 90 -21.44 8.30 2.86
C GLN A 90 -20.86 7.14 2.03
N GLN A 91 -19.54 7.11 1.86
CA GLN A 91 -18.83 6.09 1.07
C GLN A 91 -18.98 4.70 1.69
N PHE A 92 -18.98 4.61 3.02
CA PHE A 92 -19.11 3.37 3.76
C PHE A 92 -20.56 2.99 4.07
N LYS A 93 -21.56 3.72 3.55
CA LYS A 93 -22.97 3.40 3.82
C LYS A 93 -23.29 1.99 3.32
N GLY A 94 -23.71 1.12 4.23
CA GLY A 94 -24.09 -0.26 3.92
C GLY A 94 -22.91 -1.22 3.67
N TRP A 95 -21.67 -0.83 3.99
CA TRP A 95 -20.46 -1.63 3.72
C TRP A 95 -20.58 -3.08 4.21
N LYS A 96 -21.16 -3.31 5.39
CA LYS A 96 -21.33 -4.65 5.98
C LYS A 96 -22.21 -5.57 5.13
N SER A 97 -23.22 -5.01 4.46
CA SER A 97 -24.11 -5.77 3.56
C SER A 97 -23.45 -6.13 2.23
N ALA A 98 -22.41 -5.39 1.85
CA ALA A 98 -21.60 -5.66 0.66
C ALA A 98 -20.45 -6.66 0.95
N LEU A 99 -20.15 -6.93 2.23
CA LEU A 99 -19.15 -7.90 2.69
C LEU A 99 -19.77 -9.05 3.50
N PRO A 100 -20.71 -9.84 2.96
CA PRO A 100 -21.34 -10.92 3.74
C PRO A 100 -20.46 -12.18 3.88
N SER A 101 -19.52 -12.43 2.96
CA SER A 101 -18.64 -13.60 2.99
C SER A 101 -17.38 -13.38 2.14
N TRP A 102 -16.31 -14.15 2.42
CA TRP A 102 -15.05 -14.05 1.65
C TRP A 102 -15.22 -14.42 0.17
N ASN A 103 -16.07 -15.41 -0.14
CA ASN A 103 -16.42 -15.78 -1.52
C ASN A 103 -16.89 -14.58 -2.35
N LEU A 104 -17.66 -13.67 -1.72
CA LEU A 104 -18.20 -12.48 -2.38
C LEU A 104 -17.23 -11.29 -2.40
N VAL A 105 -16.11 -11.36 -1.68
CA VAL A 105 -14.93 -10.52 -1.88
C VAL A 105 -14.07 -11.08 -3.01
N GLY A 106 -14.01 -12.41 -3.12
CA GLY A 106 -13.43 -13.15 -4.23
C GLY A 106 -11.96 -13.46 -4.03
N SER A 107 -11.11 -12.44 -3.85
CA SER A 107 -9.65 -12.62 -3.89
C SER A 107 -8.88 -11.69 -2.93
N PRO A 108 -7.61 -12.03 -2.62
CA PRO A 108 -6.69 -11.15 -1.90
C PRO A 108 -6.45 -9.80 -2.59
N LEU A 109 -6.45 -9.77 -3.93
CA LEU A 109 -6.31 -8.53 -4.72
C LEU A 109 -7.49 -7.56 -4.50
N ASN A 110 -8.70 -8.09 -4.39
CA ASN A 110 -9.89 -7.28 -4.10
C ASN A 110 -9.83 -6.69 -2.69
N THR A 111 -9.36 -7.47 -1.72
CA THR A 111 -9.13 -6.99 -0.35
C THR A 111 -8.07 -5.89 -0.30
N GLN A 112 -6.96 -6.06 -1.03
CA GLN A 112 -5.92 -5.05 -1.18
C GLN A 112 -6.46 -3.74 -1.78
N ARG A 113 -7.25 -3.83 -2.86
CA ARG A 113 -7.89 -2.68 -3.50
C ARG A 113 -8.82 -1.94 -2.53
N LEU A 114 -9.69 -2.67 -1.81
CA LEU A 114 -10.58 -2.08 -0.80
C LEU A 114 -9.77 -1.40 0.32
N ALA A 115 -8.76 -2.07 0.87
CA ALA A 115 -7.91 -1.51 1.93
C ALA A 115 -7.23 -0.20 1.47
N ALA A 116 -6.69 -0.16 0.25
CA ALA A 116 -6.09 1.05 -0.32
C ALA A 116 -7.10 2.19 -0.45
N ALA A 117 -8.30 1.89 -0.94
CA ALA A 117 -9.37 2.88 -1.09
C ALA A 117 -9.81 3.47 0.27
N ILE A 118 -9.86 2.63 1.32
CA ILE A 118 -10.18 3.08 2.68
C ILE A 118 -9.07 3.97 3.24
N VAL A 119 -7.81 3.54 3.15
CA VAL A 119 -6.67 4.35 3.63
C VAL A 119 -6.63 5.70 2.90
N LYS A 120 -6.86 5.72 1.57
CA LYS A 120 -6.97 6.96 0.80
C LYS A 120 -8.08 7.85 1.36
N THR A 121 -9.25 7.29 1.65
CA THR A 121 -10.38 8.04 2.25
C THR A 121 -9.98 8.67 3.59
N CYS A 122 -9.25 7.95 4.43
CA CYS A 122 -8.76 8.47 5.71
C CYS A 122 -7.74 9.60 5.55
N GLN A 123 -6.85 9.50 4.56
CA GLN A 123 -5.89 10.55 4.22
C GLN A 123 -6.58 11.78 3.63
N VAL A 124 -7.60 11.59 2.79
CA VAL A 124 -8.44 12.69 2.28
C VAL A 124 -9.13 13.41 3.44
N ALA A 125 -9.74 12.70 4.39
CA ALA A 125 -10.38 13.31 5.55
C ALA A 125 -9.43 14.23 6.34
N ARG A 126 -8.21 13.76 6.59
CA ARG A 126 -7.15 14.55 7.25
C ARG A 126 -6.77 15.78 6.42
N HIS A 127 -6.60 15.61 5.11
CA HIS A 127 -6.25 16.71 4.22
C HIS A 127 -7.35 17.79 4.16
N LEU A 128 -8.62 17.38 4.09
CA LEU A 128 -9.77 18.30 4.13
C LEU A 128 -9.76 19.13 5.43
N CYS A 129 -9.56 18.47 6.58
CA CYS A 129 -9.46 19.16 7.86
C CYS A 129 -8.27 20.11 7.91
N GLN A 130 -7.09 19.66 7.45
CA GLN A 130 -5.89 20.49 7.44
C GLN A 130 -6.05 21.73 6.55
N HIS A 131 -6.63 21.58 5.35
CA HIS A 131 -6.84 22.68 4.42
C HIS A 131 -7.81 23.73 4.97
N ARG A 132 -8.78 23.31 5.78
CA ARG A 132 -9.83 24.17 6.35
C ARG A 132 -9.55 24.63 7.78
N ASP A 133 -8.34 24.35 8.29
CA ASP A 133 -7.94 24.65 9.68
C ASP A 133 -8.91 24.07 10.74
N ILE A 134 -9.46 22.89 10.47
CA ILE A 134 -10.36 22.17 11.37
C ILE A 134 -9.54 21.21 12.22
N THR A 135 -9.54 21.43 13.54
CA THR A 135 -8.92 20.50 14.49
C THR A 135 -9.84 19.29 14.68
N GLY A 136 -9.53 18.18 13.99
CA GLY A 136 -10.21 16.91 14.19
C GLY A 136 -9.64 16.17 15.40
N VAL A 137 -10.50 15.86 16.39
CA VAL A 137 -10.13 14.96 17.50
C VAL A 137 -10.26 13.48 17.13
N SER A 138 -11.07 13.17 16.13
CA SER A 138 -11.29 11.84 15.57
C SER A 138 -11.77 11.94 14.13
N TYR A 139 -11.54 10.89 13.34
CA TYR A 139 -11.97 10.79 11.95
C TYR A 139 -12.84 9.55 11.76
N LEU A 140 -14.02 9.71 11.14
CA LEU A 140 -14.92 8.57 10.90
C LEU A 140 -14.28 7.53 9.98
N GLY A 141 -13.49 7.97 8.99
CA GLY A 141 -12.74 7.08 8.11
C GLY A 141 -11.88 6.06 8.88
N ASP A 142 -11.22 6.48 9.96
CA ASP A 142 -10.35 5.60 10.76
C ASP A 142 -11.15 4.49 11.46
N MET A 143 -12.36 4.82 11.94
CA MET A 143 -13.28 3.86 12.53
C MET A 143 -13.78 2.85 11.49
N TYR A 144 -14.07 3.31 10.26
CA TYR A 144 -14.42 2.41 9.17
C TYR A 144 -13.26 1.51 8.76
N LEU A 145 -12.03 2.03 8.71
CA LEU A 145 -10.83 1.24 8.43
C LEU A 145 -10.69 0.09 9.43
N MET A 146 -10.77 0.38 10.72
CA MET A 146 -10.71 -0.64 11.77
C MET A 146 -11.79 -1.72 11.58
N ASN A 147 -13.05 -1.30 11.51
CA ASN A 147 -14.19 -2.21 11.42
C ASN A 147 -14.17 -3.06 10.15
N VAL A 148 -13.79 -2.48 9.00
CA VAL A 148 -13.75 -3.21 7.73
C VAL A 148 -12.59 -4.22 7.74
N MET A 149 -11.42 -3.84 8.24
CA MET A 149 -10.26 -4.74 8.28
C MET A 149 -10.48 -5.90 9.26
N GLU A 150 -11.06 -5.63 10.45
CA GLU A 150 -11.45 -6.66 11.41
C GLU A 150 -12.48 -7.62 10.78
N HIS A 151 -13.51 -7.09 10.13
CA HIS A 151 -14.53 -7.91 9.48
C HIS A 151 -13.95 -8.75 8.33
N LEU A 152 -13.08 -8.18 7.49
CA LEU A 152 -12.39 -8.93 6.43
C LEU A 152 -11.52 -10.06 6.99
N TRP A 153 -10.87 -9.85 8.14
CA TRP A 153 -10.11 -10.90 8.82
C TRP A 153 -11.00 -12.03 9.31
N GLU A 154 -12.18 -11.74 9.87
CA GLU A 154 -13.17 -12.76 10.23
C GLU A 154 -13.64 -13.56 9.01
N LEU A 155 -13.93 -12.87 7.89
CA LEU A 155 -14.33 -13.53 6.65
C LEU A 155 -13.24 -14.46 6.10
N TRP A 156 -11.99 -14.01 6.11
CA TRP A 156 -10.84 -14.82 5.72
C TRP A 156 -10.77 -16.12 6.51
N LYS A 157 -10.80 -16.02 7.85
CA LYS A 157 -10.76 -17.19 8.76
C LYS A 157 -11.94 -18.12 8.52
N ALA A 158 -13.15 -17.57 8.42
CA ALA A 158 -14.37 -18.35 8.20
C ALA A 158 -14.36 -19.12 6.87
N SER A 159 -13.61 -18.64 5.87
CA SER A 159 -13.45 -19.31 4.58
C SER A 159 -12.33 -20.37 4.56
N GLY A 160 -11.64 -20.61 5.68
CA GLY A 160 -10.51 -21.53 5.74
C GLY A 160 -9.20 -20.92 5.24
N GLY A 161 -9.11 -19.59 5.19
CA GLY A 161 -7.91 -18.88 4.77
C GLY A 161 -6.71 -19.23 5.66
N PRO A 162 -5.51 -19.42 5.10
CA PRO A 162 -4.32 -19.73 5.88
C PRO A 162 -4.05 -18.67 6.95
N ILE A 163 -3.86 -19.10 8.19
CA ILE A 163 -3.55 -18.21 9.31
C ILE A 163 -2.02 -18.19 9.50
N PRO A 164 -1.39 -17.01 9.62
CA PRO A 164 -0.01 -16.89 10.04
C PRO A 164 0.20 -17.59 11.38
N LYS A 165 0.82 -18.77 11.38
CA LYS A 165 1.33 -19.35 12.63
C LYS A 165 2.49 -18.47 13.07
N GLY A 166 2.40 -17.91 14.28
CA GLY A 166 3.54 -17.24 14.92
C GLY A 166 4.74 -18.19 14.91
N LYS A 167 5.96 -17.64 14.90
CA LYS A 167 7.20 -18.42 15.02
C LYS A 167 7.11 -19.33 16.25
N GLU A 168 6.63 -20.55 16.08
CA GLU A 168 6.81 -21.61 17.07
C GLU A 168 8.30 -21.88 17.10
N LYS A 169 8.88 -21.58 18.26
CA LYS A 169 10.21 -21.98 18.68
C LYS A 169 10.40 -23.45 18.29
N ALA A 170 11.48 -23.74 17.57
CA ALA A 170 11.85 -25.08 17.15
C ALA A 170 11.63 -26.08 18.30
N PRO A 171 11.05 -27.27 18.04
CA PRO A 171 11.10 -28.35 19.00
C PRO A 171 12.57 -28.64 19.30
N ALA A 172 12.90 -28.64 20.58
CA ALA A 172 14.21 -29.03 21.08
C ALA A 172 14.60 -30.40 20.51
N ALA A 173 15.90 -30.52 20.22
CA ALA A 173 16.56 -31.71 19.74
C ALA A 173 16.14 -32.98 20.50
N VAL A 174 15.79 -34.03 19.77
CA VAL A 174 15.93 -35.41 20.22
C VAL A 174 16.50 -36.23 19.05
N THR A 175 17.81 -36.45 19.17
CA THR A 175 18.62 -37.63 18.83
C THR A 175 18.20 -38.54 17.66
N GLN A 176 19.10 -38.67 16.67
CA GLN A 176 19.12 -39.70 15.62
C GLN A 176 19.17 -41.13 16.20
N PRO A 177 18.91 -42.17 15.38
CA PRO A 177 20.03 -42.82 14.69
C PRO A 177 19.83 -43.04 13.18
N SER A 178 20.98 -42.99 12.53
CA SER A 178 21.38 -43.37 11.18
C SER A 178 20.60 -44.51 10.51
N ASP A 179 20.24 -44.33 9.24
CA ASP A 179 20.81 -45.13 8.13
C ASP A 179 20.38 -44.57 6.76
N MET A 180 21.35 -44.45 5.87
CA MET A 180 21.28 -44.08 4.43
C MET A 180 21.18 -45.38 3.61
N PRO A 181 20.69 -45.40 2.34
CA PRO A 181 21.36 -44.68 1.23
C PRO A 181 20.51 -44.19 0.04
N ASN A 182 20.83 -42.97 -0.38
CA ASN A 182 21.25 -42.56 -1.74
C ASN A 182 20.40 -42.94 -2.98
N SER A 183 19.76 -41.93 -3.59
CA SER A 183 19.74 -41.75 -5.06
C SER A 183 19.43 -40.29 -5.45
N PRO A 184 19.98 -39.78 -6.57
CA PRO A 184 20.12 -38.34 -6.81
C PRO A 184 18.97 -37.78 -7.64
N ALA A 185 18.44 -36.61 -7.26
CA ALA A 185 17.52 -35.85 -8.08
C ALA A 185 17.95 -34.38 -8.15
N ILE A 186 18.45 -34.01 -9.34
CA ILE A 186 18.15 -32.79 -10.11
C ILE A 186 18.33 -31.46 -9.36
N GLN A 187 19.43 -30.78 -9.69
CA GLN A 187 19.58 -29.34 -9.48
C GLN A 187 18.62 -28.60 -10.41
N ASP A 188 17.48 -28.15 -9.88
CA ASP A 188 16.68 -27.13 -10.56
C ASP A 188 17.18 -25.75 -10.16
N SER A 189 17.81 -25.10 -11.12
CA SER A 189 18.20 -23.70 -11.04
C SER A 189 16.94 -22.87 -11.20
N ASN A 190 16.40 -22.33 -10.10
CA ASN A 190 15.24 -21.46 -10.16
C ASN A 190 15.71 -20.04 -10.59
N PRO A 191 15.27 -19.48 -11.74
CA PRO A 191 15.63 -18.13 -12.12
C PRO A 191 14.81 -17.12 -11.29
N ALA A 192 15.48 -16.28 -10.51
CA ALA A 192 14.84 -15.18 -9.80
C ALA A 192 14.13 -14.22 -10.78
N LEU A 193 12.91 -13.84 -10.43
CA LEU A 193 12.10 -12.88 -11.20
C LEU A 193 12.85 -11.53 -11.34
N PRO A 194 12.81 -10.87 -12.52
CA PRO A 194 13.56 -9.62 -12.80
C PRO A 194 13.29 -8.47 -11.82
N SER A 195 12.10 -8.45 -11.22
CA SER A 195 11.58 -7.37 -10.37
C SER A 195 12.34 -7.23 -9.04
N ASP A 196 12.80 -8.33 -8.46
CA ASP A 196 13.49 -8.32 -7.16
C ASP A 196 14.95 -7.83 -7.29
N ASN A 197 15.59 -8.10 -8.43
CA ASN A 197 16.93 -7.60 -8.72
C ASN A 197 16.92 -6.06 -8.89
N LEU A 198 15.95 -5.52 -9.64
CA LEU A 198 15.81 -4.08 -9.85
C LEU A 198 15.62 -3.32 -8.53
N ARG A 199 14.82 -3.86 -7.61
CA ARG A 199 14.54 -3.21 -6.32
C ARG A 199 15.79 -3.15 -5.46
N THR A 200 16.53 -4.25 -5.44
CA THR A 200 17.79 -4.36 -4.72
C THR A 200 18.81 -3.37 -5.29
N GLN A 201 18.92 -3.26 -6.61
CA GLN A 201 19.81 -2.31 -7.27
C GLN A 201 19.43 -0.84 -6.99
N LEU A 202 18.15 -0.48 -7.08
CA LEU A 202 17.67 0.88 -6.76
C LEU A 202 17.93 1.25 -5.28
N GLN A 203 17.85 0.28 -4.37
CA GLN A 203 18.19 0.50 -2.96
C GLN A 203 19.68 0.74 -2.71
N THR A 204 20.58 0.41 -3.65
CA THR A 204 22.00 0.75 -3.54
C THR A 204 22.33 2.18 -3.98
N LEU A 205 21.41 2.86 -4.68
CA LEU A 205 21.57 4.24 -5.14
C LEU A 205 21.29 5.24 -4.01
N THR A 206 21.90 6.42 -4.04
CA THR A 206 21.58 7.51 -3.10
C THR A 206 20.35 8.28 -3.56
N ILE A 207 19.76 9.11 -2.68
CA ILE A 207 18.61 9.94 -3.05
C ILE A 207 18.98 10.87 -4.21
N ASP A 208 20.15 11.51 -4.19
CA ASP A 208 20.53 12.45 -5.24
C ASP A 208 20.77 11.79 -6.60
N GLU A 209 21.21 10.52 -6.61
CA GLU A 209 21.37 9.75 -7.84
C GLU A 209 20.03 9.31 -8.41
N LEU A 210 19.09 8.92 -7.55
CA LEU A 210 17.71 8.62 -7.96
C LEU A 210 17.04 9.86 -8.54
N LYS A 211 17.24 11.04 -7.93
CA LYS A 211 16.76 12.33 -8.45
C LYS A 211 17.37 12.67 -9.80
N ASP A 212 18.71 12.60 -9.92
CA ASP A 212 19.43 12.91 -11.16
C ASP A 212 18.99 11.99 -12.30
N TRP A 213 18.70 10.72 -11.99
CA TRP A 213 18.21 9.76 -12.96
C TRP A 213 16.76 10.06 -13.38
N ILE A 214 15.84 10.24 -12.41
CA ILE A 214 14.43 10.55 -12.70
C ILE A 214 14.28 11.81 -13.56
N VAL A 215 15.10 12.84 -13.33
CA VAL A 215 15.10 14.07 -14.15
C VAL A 215 15.53 13.83 -15.60
N LYS A 216 16.39 12.83 -15.84
CA LYS A 216 16.91 12.49 -17.17
C LYS A 216 16.05 11.48 -17.92
N SER A 217 15.21 10.75 -17.20
CA SER A 217 14.35 9.72 -17.75
C SER A 217 13.07 10.33 -18.35
N PRO A 218 12.82 10.16 -19.66
CA PRO A 218 11.65 10.72 -20.31
C PRO A 218 10.35 10.12 -19.76
N GLY A 219 9.42 10.99 -19.35
CA GLY A 219 8.08 10.61 -18.91
C GLY A 219 7.94 10.22 -17.45
N LEU A 220 9.00 10.35 -16.64
CA LEU A 220 8.90 10.26 -15.19
C LEU A 220 8.71 11.64 -14.57
N VAL A 221 7.77 11.74 -13.62
CA VAL A 221 7.52 12.98 -12.87
C VAL A 221 8.28 12.92 -11.56
N MET A 222 9.07 13.96 -11.30
CA MET A 222 9.81 14.10 -10.06
C MET A 222 8.85 14.21 -8.86
N PRO A 223 9.01 13.37 -7.82
CA PRO A 223 8.28 13.55 -6.57
C PRO A 223 8.61 14.93 -5.97
N THR A 224 7.59 15.69 -5.55
CA THR A 224 7.73 17.03 -4.92
C THR A 224 7.21 17.05 -3.48
N GLY A 225 7.95 17.66 -2.56
CA GLY A 225 7.62 17.71 -1.13
C GLY A 225 8.83 18.07 -0.25
N ALA A 226 8.60 18.64 0.94
CA ALA A 226 9.66 19.17 1.79
C ALA A 226 10.59 18.10 2.41
N ARG A 227 10.16 16.84 2.49
CA ARG A 227 10.91 15.72 3.09
C ARG A 227 10.61 14.37 2.41
N ILE A 228 11.02 14.25 1.15
CA ILE A 228 10.81 13.02 0.38
C ILE A 228 11.85 11.97 0.79
N ARG A 229 11.35 10.84 1.29
CA ARG A 229 12.17 9.69 1.67
C ARG A 229 12.59 8.87 0.43
N LYS A 230 13.67 8.11 0.54
CA LYS A 230 14.28 7.34 -0.57
C LYS A 230 13.32 6.33 -1.21
N ASP A 231 12.49 5.71 -0.40
CA ASP A 231 11.43 4.79 -0.80
C ASP A 231 10.44 5.42 -1.78
N VAL A 232 10.14 6.71 -1.68
CA VAL A 232 9.24 7.41 -2.61
C VAL A 232 9.85 7.49 -4.01
N PHE A 233 11.17 7.71 -4.12
CA PHE A 233 11.86 7.69 -5.41
C PHE A 233 11.90 6.28 -6.02
N VAL A 234 12.16 5.26 -5.20
CA VAL A 234 12.12 3.86 -5.66
C VAL A 234 10.71 3.51 -6.14
N SER A 235 9.68 3.86 -5.38
CA SER A 235 8.29 3.64 -5.75
C SER A 235 7.89 4.38 -7.03
N CYS A 236 8.36 5.62 -7.23
CA CYS A 236 8.12 6.38 -8.46
C CYS A 236 8.65 5.63 -9.70
N ILE A 237 9.86 5.05 -9.61
CA ILE A 237 10.47 4.29 -10.70
C ILE A 237 9.71 2.97 -10.94
N PHE A 238 9.28 2.28 -9.88
CA PHE A 238 8.48 1.06 -10.01
C PHE A 238 7.06 1.28 -10.53
N SER A 239 6.49 2.45 -10.31
CA SER A 239 5.18 2.85 -10.85
C SER A 239 5.23 3.26 -12.32
N ALA A 240 6.42 3.42 -12.90
CA ALA A 240 6.61 3.68 -14.32
C ALA A 240 6.33 2.44 -15.17
N THR A 241 6.08 2.65 -16.46
CA THR A 241 6.01 1.52 -17.39
C THR A 241 7.35 0.77 -17.44
N PRO A 242 7.38 -0.56 -17.65
CA PRO A 242 8.64 -1.32 -17.68
C PRO A 242 9.67 -0.80 -18.69
N ALA A 243 9.21 -0.15 -19.78
CA ALA A 243 10.07 0.50 -20.77
C ALA A 243 10.80 1.76 -20.23
N GLN A 244 10.36 2.27 -19.08
CA GLN A 244 10.93 3.42 -18.38
C GLN A 244 11.70 2.99 -17.13
N HIS A 245 11.95 1.68 -16.92
CA HIS A 245 12.78 1.21 -15.81
C HIS A 245 14.27 1.41 -16.15
N PRO A 246 15.13 1.67 -15.15
CA PRO A 246 16.56 1.78 -15.38
C PRO A 246 17.11 0.46 -15.91
N SER A 247 17.87 0.58 -17.01
CA SER A 247 18.60 -0.53 -17.61
C SER A 247 19.86 -0.84 -16.82
N GLU A 248 20.47 -2.01 -17.08
CA GLU A 248 21.75 -2.38 -16.50
C GLU A 248 22.88 -1.40 -16.87
N GLU A 249 22.79 -0.79 -18.06
CA GLU A 249 23.69 0.27 -18.53
C GLU A 249 23.55 1.57 -17.72
N ASP A 250 22.32 1.92 -17.30
CA ASP A 250 22.07 3.08 -16.45
C ASP A 250 22.74 2.91 -15.07
N PHE A 251 22.62 1.73 -14.48
CA PHE A 251 23.28 1.42 -13.21
C PHE A 251 24.80 1.46 -13.33
N ALA A 252 25.35 0.93 -14.43
CA ALA A 252 26.79 1.01 -14.72
C ALA A 252 27.26 2.46 -14.89
N ALA A 253 26.49 3.31 -15.59
CA ALA A 253 26.79 4.73 -15.77
C ALA A 253 26.79 5.50 -14.45
N ILE A 254 25.79 5.27 -13.58
CA ILE A 254 25.71 5.89 -12.25
C ILE A 254 26.87 5.44 -11.36
N SER A 255 27.22 4.14 -11.39
CA SER A 255 28.35 3.58 -10.63
C SER A 255 29.70 4.12 -11.11
N ASN A 256 29.89 4.29 -12.41
CA ASN A 256 31.11 4.88 -12.97
C ASN A 256 31.23 6.38 -12.64
N LYS A 257 30.11 7.12 -12.57
CA LYS A 257 30.08 8.51 -12.10
C LYS A 257 30.50 8.64 -10.63
N ARG A 258 30.19 7.65 -9.77
CA ARG A 258 30.72 7.58 -8.39
C ARG A 258 32.23 7.42 -8.36
N LYS A 259 32.80 6.57 -9.22
CA LYS A 259 34.25 6.33 -9.29
C LYS A 259 35.05 7.53 -9.81
N GLY A 260 34.42 8.42 -10.59
CA GLY A 260 35.03 9.65 -11.10
C GLY A 260 35.05 10.83 -10.12
N ARG A 261 34.23 10.82 -9.06
CA ARG A 261 34.21 11.86 -8.03
C ARG A 261 35.27 11.57 -6.95
N LYS A 262 36.51 12.01 -7.20
CA LYS A 262 37.56 12.10 -6.15
C LYS A 262 37.05 13.00 -5.00
N PRO A 263 37.28 12.64 -3.72
CA PRO A 263 36.81 13.45 -2.60
C PRO A 263 37.60 14.76 -2.53
N SER A 264 36.89 15.89 -2.62
CA SER A 264 37.45 17.20 -2.28
C SER A 264 37.70 17.24 -0.78
N ARG A 265 38.97 17.09 -0.40
CA ARG A 265 39.46 17.19 0.97
C ARG A 265 39.26 18.63 1.44
N ARG A 266 38.32 18.87 2.37
CA ARG A 266 38.20 20.15 3.07
C ARG A 266 39.48 20.37 3.88
N THR A 267 40.15 21.49 3.60
CA THR A 267 41.12 22.15 4.50
C THR A 267 40.37 23.19 5.29
#